data_AF-A0A9D8AWA1-F1
#
_entry.id   AF-A0A9D8AWA1-F1
#
_cell.length_a   1.000
_cell.length_b   1.000
_cell.length_c   1.000
_cell.angle_alpha   90.00
_cell.angle_beta   90.00
_cell.angle_gamma   90.00
#
_symmetry.space_group_name_H-M   'P 1'
#
loop_
_entity.id
_entity.type
_entity.pdbx_description
1 polymer ?
#
loop_
_entity_poly.entity_id
_entity_poly.type
_entity_poly.pdbx_seq_one_letter_code
_entity_poly.pdbx_strand_id
1 'polypeptide(L)'
;MNGGVIAAIEPGSTADTLGLCVGDVLLQINGHPLRDVLDVQFYAADEQLALLVRRGEQETLCRVERQYDVPLGLDFSTPTFDGLRRCHNRCEFCFVAQMPPGLRRSLYVRDDDYRYSVLYGSFITLTNLTPDDWARLEEQRLSPLYVSVHATDRDLRRELLNGGDIPDILEQLDRLAGWGIQIHAQIVLVPGVNDGPTLLGTVRDLVDRYPAL
;
A
#
# COMPACT_ATOMS: atom_id res chain seq x y z
N MET A 1 5.09 -11.63 -17.61
CA MET A 1 4.92 -10.37 -16.87
C MET A 1 3.65 -10.47 -16.04
N ASN A 2 3.70 -10.01 -14.78
CA ASN A 2 2.49 -9.84 -13.97
C ASN A 2 1.81 -8.53 -14.38
N GLY A 3 0.49 -8.47 -14.28
CA GLY A 3 -0.31 -7.31 -14.64
C GLY A 3 -1.73 -7.46 -14.08
N GLY A 4 -2.50 -6.39 -14.18
CA GLY A 4 -3.84 -6.34 -13.60
C GLY A 4 -4.86 -7.02 -14.48
N VAL A 5 -5.55 -8.03 -13.94
CA VAL A 5 -6.70 -8.65 -14.62
C VAL A 5 -7.90 -7.72 -14.49
N ILE A 6 -8.42 -7.26 -15.63
CA ILE A 6 -9.58 -6.36 -15.71
C ILE A 6 -10.83 -7.13 -15.28
N ALA A 7 -11.48 -6.66 -14.23
CA ALA A 7 -12.68 -7.26 -13.65
C ALA A 7 -13.96 -6.53 -14.09
N ALA A 8 -13.89 -5.21 -14.31
CA ALA A 8 -14.99 -4.44 -14.86
C ALA A 8 -14.46 -3.28 -15.72
N ILE A 9 -15.30 -2.84 -16.64
CA ILE A 9 -15.06 -1.70 -17.51
C ILE A 9 -16.28 -0.80 -17.43
N GLU A 10 -16.05 0.49 -17.17
CA GLU A 10 -17.12 1.49 -17.14
C GLU A 10 -17.62 1.77 -18.58
N PRO A 11 -18.93 1.67 -18.85
CA PRO A 11 -19.48 1.95 -20.18
C PRO A 11 -19.19 3.38 -20.65
N GLY A 12 -18.74 3.54 -21.90
CA GLY A 12 -18.38 4.85 -22.47
C GLY A 12 -17.04 5.41 -21.98
N SER A 13 -16.29 4.66 -21.18
CA SER A 13 -14.94 5.05 -20.75
C SER A 13 -13.90 4.96 -21.87
N THR A 14 -12.69 5.45 -21.59
CA THR A 14 -11.53 5.27 -22.49
C THR A 14 -11.24 3.79 -22.74
N ALA A 15 -11.31 2.94 -21.70
CA ALA A 15 -11.09 1.50 -21.85
C ALA A 15 -12.16 0.82 -22.73
N ASP A 16 -13.43 1.21 -22.59
CA ASP A 16 -14.53 0.70 -23.42
C ASP A 16 -14.33 1.09 -24.89
N THR A 17 -13.98 2.36 -25.13
CA THR A 17 -13.72 2.88 -26.49
C THR A 17 -12.53 2.18 -27.17
N LEU A 18 -11.54 1.74 -26.38
CA LEU A 18 -10.41 0.96 -26.87
C LEU A 18 -10.73 -0.52 -27.13
N GLY A 19 -11.94 -0.97 -26.82
CA GLY A 19 -12.36 -2.36 -26.99
C GLY A 19 -11.68 -3.33 -26.02
N LEU A 20 -11.22 -2.83 -24.87
CA LEU A 20 -10.75 -3.67 -23.78
C LEU A 20 -11.92 -4.53 -23.27
N CYS A 21 -11.62 -5.70 -22.73
CA CYS A 21 -12.62 -6.65 -22.27
C CYS A 21 -12.30 -7.13 -20.85
N VAL A 22 -13.35 -7.51 -20.10
CA VAL A 22 -13.19 -8.23 -18.84
C VAL A 22 -12.39 -9.52 -19.08
N GLY A 23 -11.40 -9.77 -18.22
CA GLY A 23 -10.46 -10.88 -18.34
C GLY A 23 -9.17 -10.54 -19.09
N ASP A 24 -9.10 -9.40 -19.79
CA ASP A 24 -7.84 -8.88 -20.32
C ASP A 24 -6.88 -8.55 -19.18
N VAL A 25 -5.57 -8.66 -19.44
CA VAL A 25 -4.52 -8.33 -18.47
C VAL A 25 -3.78 -7.09 -18.93
N LEU A 26 -3.90 -5.99 -18.17
CA LEU A 26 -3.12 -4.78 -18.41
C LEU A 26 -1.71 -4.96 -17.82
N LEU A 27 -0.70 -4.94 -18.68
CA LEU A 27 0.69 -5.22 -18.31
C LEU A 27 1.50 -3.95 -18.07
N GLN A 28 1.33 -2.94 -18.92
CA GLN A 28 2.11 -1.70 -18.88
C GLN A 28 1.26 -0.49 -19.28
N ILE A 29 1.63 0.68 -18.75
CA ILE A 29 1.20 1.99 -19.25
C ILE A 29 2.46 2.80 -19.55
N ASN A 30 2.54 3.39 -20.74
CA ASN A 30 3.67 4.23 -21.17
C ASN A 30 5.05 3.53 -21.05
N GLY A 31 5.07 2.20 -21.22
CA GLY A 31 6.28 1.38 -21.09
C GLY A 31 6.66 1.02 -19.65
N HIS A 32 5.89 1.45 -18.65
CA HIS A 32 6.10 1.13 -17.24
C HIS A 32 5.30 -0.12 -16.86
N PRO A 33 5.96 -1.19 -16.36
CA PRO A 33 5.28 -2.36 -15.79
C PRO A 33 4.42 -1.99 -14.59
N LEU A 34 3.23 -2.58 -14.52
CA LEU A 34 2.27 -2.30 -13.46
C LEU A 34 2.36 -3.35 -12.36
N ARG A 35 2.56 -2.89 -11.12
CA ARG A 35 2.62 -3.74 -9.93
C ARG A 35 1.26 -3.84 -9.24
N ASP A 36 0.42 -2.82 -9.40
CA ASP A 36 -0.84 -2.64 -8.67
C ASP A 36 -1.66 -1.50 -9.29
N VAL A 37 -2.82 -1.23 -8.69
CA VAL A 37 -3.75 -0.16 -9.07
C VAL A 37 -3.16 1.24 -8.85
N LEU A 38 -2.22 1.43 -7.92
CA LEU A 38 -1.58 2.75 -7.72
C LEU A 38 -0.69 3.09 -8.91
N ASP A 39 0.03 2.12 -9.49
CA ASP A 39 0.75 2.33 -10.74
C ASP A 39 -0.19 2.66 -11.90
N VAL A 40 -1.36 2.00 -11.97
CA VAL A 40 -2.37 2.34 -12.96
C VAL A 40 -2.79 3.80 -12.79
N GLN A 41 -3.16 4.23 -11.58
CA GLN A 41 -3.57 5.60 -11.31
C GLN A 41 -2.47 6.62 -11.62
N PHE A 42 -1.22 6.30 -11.27
CA PHE A 42 -0.08 7.18 -11.48
C PHE A 42 0.28 7.35 -12.96
N TYR A 43 0.54 6.25 -13.67
CA TYR A 43 0.96 6.32 -15.08
C TYR A 43 -0.20 6.64 -16.01
N ALA A 44 -1.43 6.33 -15.61
CA ALA A 44 -2.60 6.77 -16.36
C ALA A 44 -2.84 8.25 -16.22
N ALA A 45 -2.14 9.03 -15.38
CA ALA A 45 -2.38 10.46 -15.25
C ALA A 45 -2.06 11.26 -16.53
N ASP A 46 -1.21 10.72 -17.42
CA ASP A 46 -0.87 11.35 -18.70
C ASP A 46 -2.07 11.38 -19.69
N GLU A 47 -2.07 12.35 -20.61
CA GLU A 47 -3.09 12.45 -21.66
C GLU A 47 -2.85 11.46 -22.81
N GLN A 48 -1.58 11.21 -23.14
CA GLN A 48 -1.18 10.24 -24.15
C GLN A 48 -0.80 8.94 -23.47
N LEU A 49 -1.62 7.91 -23.68
CA LEU A 49 -1.43 6.61 -23.06
C LEU A 49 -1.09 5.55 -24.12
N ALA A 50 -0.07 4.76 -23.83
CA ALA A 50 0.25 3.51 -24.51
C ALA A 50 0.04 2.34 -23.55
N LEU A 51 -1.06 1.61 -23.74
CA LEU A 51 -1.47 0.48 -22.89
C LEU A 51 -1.02 -0.82 -23.54
N LEU A 52 -0.16 -1.60 -22.87
CA LEU A 52 0.16 -2.95 -23.28
C LEU A 52 -0.82 -3.92 -22.59
N VAL A 53 -1.69 -4.55 -23.38
CA VAL A 53 -2.75 -5.43 -22.89
C VAL A 53 -2.57 -6.83 -23.45
N ARG A 54 -2.86 -7.85 -22.64
CA ARG A 54 -2.81 -9.25 -23.04
C ARG A 54 -4.20 -9.89 -22.97
N ARG A 55 -4.61 -10.53 -24.06
CA ARG A 55 -5.83 -11.35 -24.18
C ARG A 55 -5.44 -12.76 -24.58
N GLY A 56 -5.52 -13.71 -23.65
CA GLY A 56 -4.95 -15.06 -23.84
C GLY A 56 -3.43 -14.97 -24.04
N GLU A 57 -2.93 -15.49 -25.16
CA GLU A 57 -1.51 -15.46 -25.53
C GLU A 57 -1.12 -14.22 -26.36
N GLN A 58 -2.09 -13.41 -26.77
CA GLN A 58 -1.84 -12.25 -27.63
C GLN A 58 -1.65 -10.99 -26.80
N GLU A 59 -0.52 -10.31 -27.00
CA GLU A 59 -0.27 -8.95 -26.50
C GLU A 59 -0.58 -7.92 -27.58
N THR A 60 -1.23 -6.83 -27.21
CA THR A 60 -1.60 -5.73 -28.11
C THR A 60 -1.27 -4.40 -27.44
N LEU A 61 -0.64 -3.51 -28.20
CA LEU A 61 -0.34 -2.15 -27.77
C LEU A 61 -1.44 -1.20 -28.26
N CYS A 62 -2.26 -0.70 -27.34
CA CYS A 62 -3.30 0.26 -27.62
C CYS A 62 -2.78 1.66 -27.31
N ARG A 63 -2.96 2.61 -28.24
CA ARG A 63 -2.61 4.02 -28.02
C ARG A 63 -3.87 4.86 -28.00
N VAL A 64 -3.96 5.76 -27.04
CA VAL A 64 -5.09 6.67 -26.89
C VAL A 64 -4.64 8.04 -26.42
N GLU A 65 -5.34 9.05 -26.90
CA GLU A 65 -5.25 10.42 -26.39
C GLU A 65 -6.57 10.72 -25.68
N ARG A 66 -6.50 11.18 -24.44
CA ARG A 66 -7.65 11.50 -23.60
C ARG A 66 -7.47 12.89 -23.00
N GLN A 67 -8.58 13.52 -22.65
CA GLN A 67 -8.53 14.78 -21.89
C GLN A 67 -7.95 14.52 -20.50
N TYR A 68 -7.24 15.53 -19.98
CA TYR A 68 -6.81 15.54 -18.59
C TYR A 68 -7.97 15.20 -17.63
N ASP A 69 -7.68 14.39 -16.62
CA ASP A 69 -8.61 14.00 -15.54
C ASP A 69 -9.80 13.10 -15.95
N VAL A 70 -9.84 12.58 -17.19
CA VAL A 70 -10.85 11.58 -17.59
C VAL A 70 -10.39 10.17 -17.21
N PRO A 71 -11.03 9.46 -16.25
CA PRO A 71 -10.56 8.15 -15.80
C PRO A 71 -10.53 7.10 -16.92
N LEU A 72 -9.62 6.13 -16.80
CA LEU A 72 -9.54 4.99 -17.73
C LEU A 72 -10.83 4.14 -17.75
N GLY A 73 -11.57 4.11 -16.63
CA GLY A 73 -12.76 3.29 -16.45
C GLY A 73 -12.45 1.80 -16.28
N LEU A 74 -11.36 1.47 -15.59
CA LEU A 74 -10.90 0.10 -15.34
C LEU A 74 -10.97 -0.24 -13.86
N ASP A 75 -11.63 -1.35 -13.54
CA ASP A 75 -11.53 -2.02 -12.25
C ASP A 75 -10.78 -3.34 -12.39
N PHE A 76 -10.01 -3.69 -11.35
CA PHE A 76 -9.17 -4.88 -11.35
C PHE A 76 -9.64 -5.91 -10.32
N SER A 77 -9.38 -7.19 -10.59
CA SER A 77 -9.78 -8.29 -9.70
C SER A 77 -9.12 -8.23 -8.32
N THR A 78 -7.90 -7.70 -8.27
CA THR A 78 -7.15 -7.42 -7.05
C THR A 78 -6.44 -6.07 -7.16
N PRO A 79 -6.26 -5.33 -6.05
CA PRO A 79 -5.54 -4.07 -6.07
C PRO A 79 -4.05 -4.24 -6.34
N THR A 80 -3.48 -5.40 -5.99
CA THR A 80 -2.06 -5.74 -6.17
C THR A 80 -1.94 -6.91 -7.13
N PHE A 81 -1.06 -6.82 -8.13
CA PHE A 81 -0.98 -7.79 -9.23
C PHE A 81 0.06 -8.89 -8.99
N ASP A 82 0.90 -8.72 -7.97
CA ASP A 82 1.85 -9.70 -7.43
C ASP A 82 1.35 -10.37 -6.14
N GLY A 83 0.14 -10.02 -5.70
CA GLY A 83 -0.47 -10.50 -4.47
C GLY A 83 -0.18 -9.61 -3.26
N LEU A 84 -0.92 -9.87 -2.18
CA LEU A 84 -0.81 -9.11 -0.94
C LEU A 84 0.49 -9.44 -0.19
N ARG A 85 1.24 -8.41 0.20
CA ARG A 85 2.39 -8.54 1.09
C ARG A 85 1.94 -8.89 2.50
N ARG A 86 2.52 -9.95 3.07
CA ARG A 86 2.17 -10.44 4.40
C ARG A 86 3.07 -9.86 5.48
N CYS A 87 2.49 -9.63 6.65
CA CYS A 87 3.25 -9.28 7.85
C CYS A 87 4.18 -10.42 8.28
N HIS A 88 5.42 -10.06 8.63
CA HIS A 88 6.41 -10.99 9.17
C HIS A 88 6.64 -10.84 10.68
N ASN A 89 6.08 -9.78 11.29
CA ASN A 89 6.15 -9.55 12.73
C ASN A 89 5.46 -10.69 13.51
N ARG A 90 5.87 -10.88 14.77
CA ARG A 90 5.38 -11.93 15.67
C ARG A 90 4.85 -11.35 16.97
N CYS A 91 4.16 -10.21 16.84
CA CYS A 91 3.64 -9.47 17.98
C CYS A 91 2.80 -10.36 18.88
N GLU A 92 3.01 -10.26 20.19
CA GLU A 92 2.28 -11.07 21.17
C GLU A 92 0.77 -10.75 21.18
N PHE A 93 0.44 -9.50 20.86
CA PHE A 93 -0.93 -8.97 20.74
C PHE A 93 -1.53 -9.14 19.33
N CYS A 94 -0.91 -9.93 18.43
CA CYS A 94 -1.40 -10.10 17.07
C CYS A 94 -2.78 -10.78 17.05
N PHE A 95 -3.83 -9.99 16.75
CA PHE A 95 -5.21 -10.47 16.68
C PHE A 95 -5.37 -11.71 15.79
N VAL A 96 -4.77 -11.69 14.60
CA VAL A 96 -4.86 -12.78 13.63
C VAL A 96 -4.21 -14.07 14.16
N ALA A 97 -3.12 -13.97 14.91
CA ALA A 97 -2.43 -15.11 15.50
C ALA A 97 -3.23 -15.73 16.68
N GLN A 98 -4.07 -14.93 17.34
CA GLN A 98 -4.89 -15.37 18.48
C GLN A 98 -6.26 -15.94 18.06
N MET A 99 -6.61 -15.92 16.76
CA MET A 99 -7.89 -16.44 16.30
C MET A 99 -8.00 -17.97 16.43
N PRO A 100 -9.19 -18.51 16.74
CA PRO A 100 -9.40 -19.96 16.81
C PRO A 100 -9.24 -20.61 15.42
N PRO A 101 -8.87 -21.89 15.34
CA PRO A 101 -8.78 -22.62 14.07
C PRO A 101 -10.17 -22.89 13.45
N GLY A 102 -10.21 -23.13 12.14
CA GLY A 102 -11.42 -23.55 11.42
C GLY A 102 -12.30 -22.41 10.85
N LEU A 103 -11.87 -21.15 10.98
CA LEU A 103 -12.54 -20.00 10.38
C LEU A 103 -12.25 -19.86 8.88
N ARG A 104 -12.88 -18.88 8.22
CA ARG A 104 -12.62 -18.58 6.80
C ARG A 104 -11.14 -18.25 6.60
N ARG A 105 -10.53 -18.83 5.56
CA ARG A 105 -9.09 -18.67 5.24
C ARG A 105 -8.64 -17.21 5.14
N SER A 106 -9.48 -16.33 4.61
CA SER A 106 -9.18 -14.91 4.47
C SER A 106 -8.97 -14.19 5.80
N LEU A 107 -9.55 -14.68 6.90
CA LEU A 107 -9.40 -14.07 8.23
C LEU A 107 -8.01 -14.33 8.82
N TYR A 108 -7.29 -15.36 8.37
CA TYR A 108 -5.94 -15.68 8.86
C TYR A 108 -4.82 -14.94 8.12
N VAL A 109 -5.18 -14.06 7.19
CA VAL A 109 -4.20 -13.29 6.43
C VAL A 109 -3.75 -12.12 7.29
N ARG A 110 -2.44 -12.02 7.54
CA ARG A 110 -1.81 -10.86 8.18
C ARG A 110 -1.28 -9.95 7.09
N ASP A 111 -1.94 -8.84 6.84
CA ASP A 111 -1.45 -7.81 5.94
C ASP A 111 -0.47 -6.87 6.64
N ASP A 112 0.45 -6.32 5.85
CA ASP A 112 1.34 -5.23 6.23
C ASP A 112 1.85 -4.59 4.92
N ASP A 113 0.91 -4.28 4.03
CA ASP A 113 1.20 -3.85 2.65
C ASP A 113 0.89 -2.35 2.50
N TYR A 114 1.92 -1.54 2.25
CA TYR A 114 1.74 -0.08 2.13
C TYR A 114 0.76 0.31 1.02
N ARG A 115 0.62 -0.52 -0.02
CA ARG A 115 -0.31 -0.26 -1.12
C ARG A 115 -1.76 -0.32 -0.64
N TYR A 116 -2.06 -1.26 0.25
CA TYR A 116 -3.37 -1.34 0.91
C TYR A 116 -3.55 -0.23 1.95
N SER A 117 -2.47 0.25 2.56
CA SER A 117 -2.52 1.43 3.42
C SER A 117 -3.02 2.66 2.66
N VAL A 118 -2.46 2.91 1.48
CA VAL A 118 -2.86 4.04 0.61
C VAL A 118 -4.27 3.86 0.08
N LEU A 119 -4.61 2.67 -0.42
CA LEU A 119 -5.90 2.42 -1.09
C LEU A 119 -7.08 2.31 -0.12
N TYR A 120 -6.89 1.72 1.06
CA TYR A 120 -7.97 1.32 1.95
C TYR A 120 -7.80 1.72 3.41
N GLY A 121 -6.68 2.36 3.76
CA GLY A 121 -6.40 2.75 5.13
C GLY A 121 -5.98 1.61 6.06
N SER A 122 -5.49 0.50 5.53
CA SER A 122 -4.89 -0.56 6.35
C SER A 122 -3.68 -0.02 7.13
N PHE A 123 -3.64 -0.27 8.43
CA PHE A 123 -2.50 0.12 9.27
C PHE A 123 -1.31 -0.80 9.04
N ILE A 124 -0.15 -0.20 8.74
CA ILE A 124 1.12 -0.90 8.49
C ILE A 124 2.15 -0.57 9.57
N THR A 125 3.15 -1.43 9.70
CA THR A 125 4.21 -1.31 10.72
C THR A 125 5.51 -0.70 10.17
N LEU A 126 5.61 -0.52 8.85
CA LEU A 126 6.80 -0.07 8.14
C LEU A 126 8.05 -0.97 8.30
N THR A 127 7.91 -2.18 8.85
CA THR A 127 9.05 -3.08 9.11
C THR A 127 9.42 -3.97 7.93
N ASN A 128 8.70 -3.87 6.81
CA ASN A 128 8.86 -4.78 5.67
C ASN A 128 9.05 -4.04 4.33
N LEU A 129 9.39 -2.76 4.37
CA LEU A 129 9.66 -1.94 3.19
C LEU A 129 11.09 -2.18 2.67
N THR A 130 11.20 -2.46 1.38
CA THR A 130 12.47 -2.60 0.68
C THR A 130 12.99 -1.24 0.20
N PRO A 131 14.27 -1.12 -0.20
CA PRO A 131 14.79 0.12 -0.79
C PRO A 131 13.98 0.61 -2.00
N ASP A 132 13.50 -0.31 -2.84
CA ASP A 132 12.67 0.01 -4.01
C ASP A 132 11.28 0.54 -3.59
N ASP A 133 10.71 0.01 -2.50
CA ASP A 133 9.45 0.54 -1.96
C ASP A 133 9.64 1.97 -1.44
N TRP A 134 10.75 2.23 -0.74
CA TRP A 134 11.09 3.57 -0.26
C TRP A 134 11.28 4.56 -1.40
N ALA A 135 11.99 4.16 -2.46
CA ALA A 135 12.16 4.99 -3.65
C ALA A 135 10.82 5.30 -4.32
N ARG A 136 9.93 4.31 -4.40
CA ARG A 136 8.59 4.49 -4.98
C ARG A 136 7.71 5.42 -4.14
N LEU A 137 7.70 5.27 -2.81
CA LEU A 137 6.96 6.16 -1.90
C LEU A 137 7.38 7.62 -2.13
N GLU A 138 8.68 7.86 -2.28
CA GLU A 138 9.23 9.17 -2.57
C GLU A 138 8.80 9.70 -3.95
N GLU A 139 9.00 8.90 -5.01
CA GLU A 139 8.72 9.26 -6.41
C GLU A 139 7.23 9.55 -6.64
N GLN A 140 6.36 8.65 -6.17
CA GLN A 140 4.92 8.71 -6.43
C GLN A 140 4.15 9.46 -5.33
N ARG A 141 4.83 9.92 -4.27
CA ARG A 141 4.24 10.66 -3.13
C ARG A 141 2.99 9.97 -2.57
N LEU A 142 3.04 8.65 -2.41
CA LEU A 142 1.88 7.83 -2.04
C LEU A 142 1.38 8.19 -0.64
N SER A 143 0.19 8.79 -0.58
CA SER A 143 -0.36 9.40 0.63
C SER A 143 -1.90 9.29 0.65
N PRO A 144 -2.53 9.20 1.83
CA PRO A 144 -1.93 9.06 3.17
C PRO A 144 -1.46 7.63 3.46
N LEU A 145 -0.55 7.49 4.43
CA LEU A 145 -0.16 6.19 5.01
C LEU A 145 -0.70 6.05 6.44
N TYR A 146 -1.24 4.89 6.76
CA TYR A 146 -1.77 4.58 8.09
C TYR A 146 -0.75 3.72 8.83
N VAL A 147 -0.13 4.27 9.87
CA VAL A 147 1.05 3.67 10.50
C VAL A 147 0.76 3.30 11.94
N SER A 148 0.96 2.03 12.29
CA SER A 148 0.91 1.55 13.66
C SER A 148 2.29 1.69 14.33
N VAL A 149 2.38 2.67 15.24
CA VAL A 149 3.63 3.11 15.89
C VAL A 149 3.99 2.19 17.06
N HIS A 150 3.00 1.86 17.91
CA HIS A 150 3.12 1.09 19.15
C HIS A 150 3.91 1.80 20.26
N ALA A 151 5.18 2.14 20.01
CA ALA A 151 6.04 2.91 20.91
C ALA A 151 7.13 3.61 20.08
N THR A 152 7.60 4.77 20.53
CA THR A 152 8.75 5.46 19.91
C THR A 152 10.09 5.03 20.50
N ASP A 153 10.09 4.44 21.71
CA ASP A 153 11.26 3.77 22.25
C ASP A 153 11.63 2.55 21.38
N ARG A 154 12.85 2.54 20.87
CA ARG A 154 13.31 1.57 19.87
C ARG A 154 13.34 0.15 20.39
N ASP A 155 13.80 -0.04 21.62
CA ASP A 155 13.98 -1.38 22.19
C ASP A 155 12.64 -1.97 22.63
N LEU A 156 11.77 -1.15 23.20
CA LEU A 156 10.39 -1.57 23.49
C LEU A 156 9.60 -1.89 22.23
N ARG A 157 9.74 -1.08 21.16
CA ARG A 157 9.07 -1.36 19.89
C ARG A 157 9.53 -2.69 19.28
N ARG A 158 10.81 -3.02 19.40
CA ARG A 158 11.36 -4.32 18.99
C ARG A 158 10.76 -5.48 19.77
N GLU A 159 10.66 -5.34 21.09
CA GLU A 159 10.04 -6.33 21.97
C GLU A 159 8.57 -6.57 21.58
N LEU A 160 7.79 -5.49 21.44
CA LEU A 160 6.38 -5.54 21.07
C LEU A 160 6.13 -6.23 19.72
N LEU A 161 6.92 -5.90 18.70
CA LEU A 161 6.74 -6.46 17.35
C LEU A 161 7.35 -7.87 17.22
N ASN A 162 8.33 -8.19 18.06
CA ASN A 162 9.05 -9.47 18.09
C ASN A 162 9.46 -9.94 16.68
N GLY A 163 9.87 -8.98 15.86
CA GLY A 163 10.35 -9.19 14.49
C GLY A 163 11.87 -9.23 14.44
N GLY A 164 12.44 -9.35 13.24
CA GLY A 164 13.88 -9.32 13.03
C GLY A 164 14.48 -7.91 13.24
N ASP A 165 15.15 -7.39 12.22
CA ASP A 165 15.66 -6.02 12.26
C ASP A 165 14.49 -5.03 12.16
N ILE A 166 14.07 -4.48 13.30
CA ILE A 166 13.03 -3.45 13.39
C ILE A 166 13.71 -2.07 13.34
N PRO A 167 13.45 -1.27 12.28
CA PRO A 167 13.99 0.08 12.15
C PRO A 167 13.45 1.03 13.22
N ASP A 168 14.14 2.15 13.39
CA ASP A 168 13.63 3.26 14.19
C ASP A 168 12.43 3.88 13.50
N ILE A 169 11.29 3.88 14.20
CA ILE A 169 10.04 4.40 13.64
C ILE A 169 10.10 5.91 13.46
N LEU A 170 10.79 6.64 14.34
CA LEU A 170 10.86 8.09 14.25
C LEU A 170 11.63 8.53 13.00
N GLU A 171 12.74 7.88 12.69
CA GLU A 171 13.50 8.13 11.45
C GLU A 171 12.66 7.86 10.20
N GLN A 172 11.85 6.79 10.22
CA GLN A 172 10.94 6.45 9.13
C GLN A 172 9.84 7.50 8.95
N LEU A 173 9.22 7.93 10.05
CA LEU A 173 8.17 8.96 10.04
C LEU A 173 8.72 10.31 9.56
N ASP A 174 9.91 10.71 10.03
CA ASP A 174 10.56 11.96 9.63
C ASP A 174 10.91 11.96 8.13
N ARG A 175 11.35 10.81 7.60
CA ARG A 175 11.62 10.65 6.16
C ARG A 175 10.35 10.80 5.31
N LEU A 176 9.27 10.13 5.69
CA LEU A 176 7.97 10.22 5.01
C LEU A 176 7.39 11.64 5.08
N ALA A 177 7.47 12.27 6.25
CA ALA A 177 7.08 13.66 6.47
C ALA A 177 7.87 14.64 5.59
N GLY A 178 9.18 14.45 5.47
CA GLY A 178 10.06 15.25 4.60
C GLY A 178 9.69 15.17 3.11
N TRP A 179 8.98 14.11 2.71
CA TRP A 179 8.43 13.93 1.37
C TRP A 179 7.02 14.49 1.18
N GLY A 180 6.41 15.04 2.24
CA GLY A 180 5.04 15.52 2.22
C GLY A 180 4.00 14.39 2.24
N ILE A 181 4.39 13.17 2.61
CA ILE A 181 3.44 12.06 2.78
C ILE A 181 2.72 12.25 4.11
N GLN A 182 1.41 12.46 4.05
CA GLN A 182 0.55 12.51 5.24
C GLN A 182 0.51 11.14 5.92
N ILE A 183 0.60 11.14 7.25
CA ILE A 183 0.58 9.93 8.06
C ILE A 183 -0.59 9.98 9.04
N HIS A 184 -1.35 8.89 9.12
CA HIS A 184 -2.30 8.65 10.19
C HIS A 184 -1.70 7.66 11.19
N ALA A 185 -1.26 8.16 12.33
CA ALA A 185 -0.64 7.32 13.36
C ALA A 185 -1.67 6.63 14.27
N GLN A 186 -1.44 5.36 14.58
CA GLN A 186 -2.14 4.60 15.62
C GLN A 186 -1.15 4.05 16.64
N ILE A 187 -1.56 4.05 17.91
CA ILE A 187 -0.83 3.38 18.99
C ILE A 187 -1.69 2.22 19.49
N VAL A 188 -1.17 1.00 19.36
CA VAL A 188 -1.76 -0.19 19.99
C VAL A 188 -1.16 -0.35 21.38
N LEU A 189 -2.01 -0.38 22.40
CA LEU A 189 -1.60 -0.48 23.81
C LEU A 189 -1.68 -1.90 24.34
N VAL A 190 -0.63 -2.33 25.02
CA VAL A 190 -0.53 -3.52 25.84
C VAL A 190 -0.39 -3.05 27.30
N PRO A 191 -1.39 -3.30 28.16
CA PRO A 191 -1.38 -2.84 29.55
C PRO A 191 -0.12 -3.30 30.30
N GLY A 192 0.52 -2.37 31.01
CA GLY A 192 1.76 -2.59 31.76
C GLY A 192 3.03 -2.69 30.92
N VAL A 193 2.95 -2.57 29.58
CA VAL A 193 4.11 -2.69 28.68
C VAL A 193 4.43 -1.35 28.02
N ASN A 194 3.48 -0.77 27.28
CA ASN A 194 3.67 0.51 26.58
C ASN A 194 2.64 1.58 26.94
N ASP A 195 2.03 1.46 28.12
CA ASP A 195 1.13 2.48 28.68
C ASP A 195 1.88 3.47 29.60
N GLY A 196 1.13 4.30 30.32
CA GLY A 196 1.68 5.21 31.33
C GLY A 196 2.72 6.19 30.77
N PRO A 197 3.92 6.32 31.38
CA PRO A 197 4.98 7.22 30.92
C PRO A 197 5.42 6.97 29.47
N THR A 198 5.47 5.71 29.05
CA THR A 198 5.88 5.33 27.68
C THR A 198 4.89 5.85 26.65
N LEU A 199 3.59 5.67 26.91
CA LEU A 199 2.54 6.22 26.05
C LEU A 199 2.64 7.74 25.96
N LEU A 200 2.84 8.42 27.10
CA LEU A 200 2.99 9.88 27.11
C LEU A 200 4.20 10.34 26.30
N GLY A 201 5.32 9.61 26.36
CA GLY A 201 6.50 9.85 25.52
C GLY A 201 6.17 9.68 24.03
N THR A 202 5.60 8.53 23.67
CA THR A 202 5.18 8.21 22.29
C THR A 202 4.24 9.28 21.72
N VAL A 203 3.25 9.73 22.50
CA VAL A 203 2.33 10.78 22.06
C VAL A 203 3.06 12.12 21.85
N ARG A 204 3.97 12.51 22.76
CA ARG A 204 4.75 13.75 22.60
C ARG A 204 5.60 13.71 21.33
N ASP A 205 6.33 12.61 21.12
CA ASP A 205 7.18 12.46 19.94
C ASP A 205 6.38 12.53 18.62
N LEU A 206 5.16 12.02 18.60
CA LEU A 206 4.27 12.14 17.44
C LEU A 206 3.71 13.55 17.27
N VAL A 207 3.31 14.21 18.36
CA VAL A 207 2.81 15.60 18.34
C VAL A 207 3.89 16.58 17.89
N ASP A 208 5.14 16.36 18.28
CA ASP A 208 6.28 17.21 17.88
C ASP A 208 6.54 17.19 16.37
N ARG A 209 5.92 16.26 15.64
CA ARG A 209 6.01 16.12 14.17
C ARG A 209 4.76 16.59 13.43
N TYR A 210 3.76 17.11 14.13
CA TYR A 210 2.61 17.79 13.52
C TYR A 210 3.08 19.06 12.78
N PRO A 211 2.52 19.42 11.59
CA PRO A 211 1.35 18.85 10.93
C PRO A 211 1.64 17.75 9.90
N ALA A 212 2.90 17.30 9.78
CA ALA A 212 3.23 16.24 8.83
C ALA A 212 2.68 14.86 9.27
N LEU A 213 2.48 14.72 10.59
CA LEU A 213 1.77 13.64 11.30
C LEU A 213 0.42 14.09 11.83
#